data_AF-A0A6A4ZT09-F1
#
_entry.id   AF-A0A6A4ZT09-F1
#
_cell.length_a   1.000
_cell.length_b   1.000
_cell.length_c   1.000
_cell.angle_alpha   90.00
_cell.angle_beta   90.00
_cell.angle_gamma   90.00
#
_symmetry.space_group_name_H-M   'P 1'
#
loop_
_entity.id
_entity.type
_entity.pdbx_description
1 polymer ?
#
loop_
_entity_poly.entity_id
_entity_poly.type
_entity_poly.pdbx_seq_one_letter_code
_entity_poly.pdbx_strand_id
1 'polypeptide(L)'
;MSGGSDIHSAPLMESSALPPMRRGYTKTLLWKNVIIKKRHPIKWALEVLLPVALILLMGYLKTLTNDVVVPDGWANDDVADKDGKNGTSYSLFATDSISNIPFPKYYQTEGTMSGLLMQMATKTWNQRTDAALLSTEQNATCAAASFAGNVSTDANSPNAWPVQCRDKIVPYKLAIAPDNDFTRKYFLQTITKWYPRVPLDPNQTLVVPALADSVMFFKDESALNAYVISGSYGKGFDTPKVSAAIVFTTVPSTLGTVGDIQYSLRLNSTLGRGGATGDIPRTNLKAYNPLQRSITTDSYTRYAKSGFMTYQTLVTRFALCVPDWDAQSSSTSGNCTQDKSVMAGNVVSDIKLVSTQLQADVNALLTVAAYMKATQKQFNFNAVPLSSLSALAAPLRQMPQPVGGAAVFAFPIQSFTSSPFFNQVKDFFGLVFVISYLHALSSVLVALITEKETKARELMKILGVHESAIVLSWYITYGLVFITAAILQAVA
;
A
#
# COMPACT_ATOMS: atom_id res chain seq x y z
N MET A 1 -51.33 83.35 43.49
CA MET A 1 -50.31 84.02 44.33
C MET A 1 -49.01 84.03 43.56
N SER A 2 -48.45 85.24 43.37
CA SER A 2 -47.04 85.60 43.16
C SER A 2 -46.18 84.74 42.20
N GLY A 3 -45.50 85.24 41.18
CA GLY A 3 -45.00 86.58 40.91
C GLY A 3 -43.51 86.49 40.50
N GLY A 4 -43.13 87.15 39.39
CA GLY A 4 -41.74 87.44 38.95
C GLY A 4 -40.91 86.22 38.50
N SER A 5 -39.89 86.32 37.65
CA SER A 5 -39.27 87.41 36.88
C SER A 5 -38.22 86.75 35.96
N ASP A 6 -37.86 87.43 34.87
CA ASP A 6 -36.90 87.04 33.83
C ASP A 6 -35.50 86.61 34.33
N ILE A 7 -34.79 85.76 33.54
CA ILE A 7 -33.50 86.05 32.86
C ILE A 7 -32.86 84.77 32.28
N HIS A 8 -32.56 84.84 30.97
CA HIS A 8 -31.57 84.13 30.13
C HIS A 8 -31.21 82.65 30.36
N SER A 9 -31.45 81.82 29.32
CA SER A 9 -30.39 81.15 28.53
C SER A 9 -31.01 80.26 27.43
N ALA A 10 -30.45 80.35 26.21
CA ALA A 10 -30.89 79.60 25.04
C ALA A 10 -30.62 78.08 25.15
N PRO A 11 -31.24 77.27 24.28
CA PRO A 11 -30.45 76.27 23.59
C PRO A 11 -30.66 76.32 22.06
N LEU A 12 -29.57 76.57 21.35
CA LEU A 12 -29.41 76.25 19.93
C LEU A 12 -29.46 74.72 19.79
N MET A 13 -30.54 74.19 19.22
CA MET A 13 -30.52 72.83 18.66
C MET A 13 -29.75 72.87 17.34
N GLU A 14 -28.44 72.72 17.44
CA GLU A 14 -27.57 72.46 16.31
C GLU A 14 -27.78 71.00 15.88
N SER A 15 -28.45 70.81 14.74
CA SER A 15 -28.53 69.50 14.11
C SER A 15 -27.12 69.06 13.75
N SER A 16 -26.61 68.03 14.39
CA SER A 16 -25.37 67.37 14.02
C SER A 16 -25.55 66.71 12.65
N ALA A 17 -25.36 67.50 11.59
CA ALA A 17 -25.20 66.98 10.24
C ALA A 17 -23.95 66.10 10.23
N LEU A 18 -24.15 64.80 10.01
CA LEU A 18 -23.06 63.87 9.69
C LEU A 18 -22.23 64.49 8.54
N PRO A 19 -20.89 64.53 8.66
CA PRO A 19 -20.06 65.11 7.61
C PRO A 19 -20.31 64.37 6.30
N PRO A 20 -20.31 65.08 5.15
CA PRO A 20 -20.57 64.46 3.86
C PRO A 20 -19.57 63.33 3.63
N MET A 21 -20.08 62.15 3.28
CA MET A 21 -19.32 60.96 2.93
C MET A 21 -18.24 61.36 1.91
N ARG A 22 -16.97 61.45 2.36
CA ARG A 22 -15.83 61.77 1.48
C ARG A 22 -15.88 60.79 0.31
N ARG A 23 -16.04 61.29 -0.92
CA ARG A 23 -15.87 60.49 -2.15
C ARG A 23 -14.54 59.74 -2.02
N GLY A 24 -14.60 58.42 -1.86
CA GLY A 24 -13.42 57.61 -1.61
C GLY A 24 -12.40 57.74 -2.74
N TYR A 25 -11.12 57.88 -2.39
CA TYR A 25 -9.99 57.91 -3.33
C TYR A 25 -9.84 56.60 -4.13
N THR A 26 -10.65 55.57 -3.87
CA THR A 26 -10.59 54.27 -4.55
C THR A 26 -10.82 54.37 -6.06
N LYS A 27 -11.80 55.17 -6.52
CA LYS A 27 -12.07 55.34 -7.96
C LYS A 27 -10.89 55.98 -8.71
N THR A 28 -10.26 56.98 -8.11
CA THR A 28 -9.10 57.67 -8.71
C THR A 28 -7.86 56.80 -8.69
N LEU A 29 -7.64 56.01 -7.62
CA LEU A 29 -6.57 55.01 -7.54
C LEU A 29 -6.75 53.88 -8.57
N LEU A 30 -7.98 53.39 -8.77
CA LEU A 30 -8.27 52.41 -9.82
C LEU A 30 -7.99 52.97 -11.21
N TRP A 31 -8.40 54.22 -11.48
CA TRP A 31 -8.10 54.88 -12.75
C TRP A 31 -6.59 55.06 -12.98
N LYS A 32 -5.85 55.42 -11.93
CA LYS A 32 -4.37 55.44 -11.95
C LYS A 32 -3.82 54.09 -12.38
N ASN A 33 -4.28 53.00 -11.75
CA ASN A 33 -3.78 51.66 -12.03
C ASN A 33 -4.10 51.23 -13.47
N VAL A 34 -5.28 51.57 -13.99
CA VAL A 34 -5.65 51.33 -15.39
C VAL A 34 -4.75 52.10 -16.36
N ILE A 35 -4.44 53.38 -16.08
CA ILE A 35 -3.52 54.17 -16.91
C ILE A 35 -2.12 53.54 -16.92
N ILE A 36 -1.62 53.08 -15.76
CA ILE A 36 -0.31 52.41 -15.66
C ILE A 36 -0.27 51.17 -16.56
N LYS A 37 -1.33 50.36 -16.56
CA LYS A 37 -1.44 49.18 -17.45
C LYS A 37 -1.51 49.57 -18.91
N LYS A 38 -2.30 50.60 -19.26
CA LYS A 38 -2.43 51.09 -20.64
C LYS A 38 -1.10 51.59 -21.24
N ARG A 39 -0.19 52.10 -20.40
CA ARG A 39 1.16 52.54 -20.84
C ARG A 39 2.14 51.39 -21.12
N HIS A 40 1.87 50.19 -20.59
CA HIS A 40 2.69 49.01 -20.82
C HIS A 40 1.85 47.86 -21.42
N PRO A 41 1.34 48.03 -22.65
CA PRO A 41 0.39 47.09 -23.25
C PRO A 41 0.98 45.70 -23.45
N ILE A 42 2.28 45.59 -23.77
CA ILE A 42 2.97 44.30 -23.95
C ILE A 42 3.02 43.51 -22.65
N LYS A 43 3.36 44.18 -21.52
CA LYS A 43 3.42 43.52 -20.21
C LYS A 43 2.05 43.01 -19.80
N TRP A 44 1.03 43.85 -19.97
CA TRP A 44 -0.35 43.48 -19.67
C TRP A 44 -0.87 42.35 -20.56
N ALA A 45 -0.55 42.37 -21.86
CA ALA A 45 -0.88 41.27 -22.78
C ALA A 45 -0.21 39.96 -22.35
N LEU A 46 1.08 39.99 -21.97
CA LEU A 46 1.77 38.79 -21.47
C LEU A 46 1.19 38.27 -20.15
N GLU A 47 0.72 39.14 -19.25
CA GLU A 47 0.06 38.71 -18.00
C GLU A 47 -1.21 37.89 -18.24
N VAL A 48 -1.97 38.21 -19.30
CA VAL A 48 -3.25 37.55 -19.62
C VAL A 48 -3.06 36.41 -20.62
N LEU A 49 -2.22 36.59 -21.65
CA LEU A 49 -2.06 35.65 -22.75
C LEU A 49 -1.07 34.53 -22.44
N LEU A 50 -0.04 34.74 -21.61
CA LEU A 50 0.93 33.69 -21.29
C LEU A 50 0.25 32.49 -20.60
N PRO A 51 -0.61 32.68 -19.59
CA PRO A 51 -1.36 31.57 -19.00
C PRO A 51 -2.30 30.87 -19.98
N VAL A 52 -2.94 31.62 -20.89
CA VAL A 52 -3.82 31.06 -21.92
C VAL A 52 -3.03 30.25 -22.95
N ALA A 53 -1.88 30.75 -23.40
CA ALA A 53 -1.02 30.09 -24.36
C ALA A 53 -0.49 28.74 -23.85
N LEU A 54 -0.18 28.63 -22.56
CA LEU A 54 0.25 27.37 -21.95
C LEU A 54 -0.88 26.33 -21.85
N ILE A 55 -2.13 26.75 -21.62
CA ILE A 55 -3.30 25.85 -21.68
C ILE A 55 -3.56 25.39 -23.12
N LEU A 56 -3.49 26.29 -24.09
CA LEU A 56 -3.60 25.93 -25.51
C LEU A 56 -2.48 24.97 -25.94
N LEU A 57 -1.25 25.18 -25.48
CA LEU A 57 -0.14 24.26 -25.70
C LEU A 57 -0.44 22.88 -25.11
N MET A 58 -0.98 22.83 -23.88
CA MET A 58 -1.42 21.56 -23.28
C MET A 58 -2.54 20.89 -24.07
N GLY A 59 -3.52 21.64 -24.57
CA GLY A 59 -4.58 21.15 -25.45
C GLY A 59 -4.01 20.56 -26.73
N TYR A 60 -3.05 21.25 -27.36
CA TYR A 60 -2.32 20.75 -28.51
C TYR A 60 -1.57 19.45 -28.18
N LEU A 61 -0.82 19.40 -27.06
CA LEU A 61 -0.13 18.19 -26.64
C LEU A 61 -1.09 17.03 -26.38
N LYS A 62 -2.31 17.28 -25.87
CA LYS A 62 -3.35 16.26 -25.73
C LYS A 62 -3.74 15.65 -27.08
N THR A 63 -3.80 16.44 -28.15
CA THR A 63 -4.13 15.92 -29.49
C THR A 63 -3.07 14.97 -30.07
N LEU A 64 -1.86 14.95 -29.51
CA LEU A 64 -0.81 13.99 -29.90
C LEU A 64 -1.02 12.60 -29.28
N THR A 65 -1.97 12.46 -28.37
CA THR A 65 -2.29 11.19 -27.69
C THR A 65 -3.74 10.82 -27.92
N ASN A 66 -3.98 9.58 -28.35
CA ASN A 66 -5.33 9.09 -28.56
C ASN A 66 -5.99 8.68 -27.23
N ASP A 67 -7.26 9.05 -27.09
CA ASP A 67 -8.11 8.54 -26.01
C ASP A 67 -8.49 7.08 -26.32
N VAL A 68 -8.50 6.22 -25.29
CA VAL A 68 -8.81 4.80 -25.43
C VAL A 68 -10.09 4.47 -24.67
N VAL A 69 -11.02 3.76 -25.31
CA VAL A 69 -12.24 3.28 -24.67
C VAL A 69 -11.96 1.95 -23.98
N VAL A 70 -12.16 1.92 -22.67
CA VAL A 70 -12.11 0.68 -21.88
C VAL A 70 -13.51 0.06 -21.88
N PRO A 71 -13.68 -1.21 -22.29
CA PRO A 71 -14.99 -1.87 -22.34
C PRO A 71 -15.52 -2.19 -20.94
N ASP A 72 -16.82 -2.51 -20.86
CA ASP A 72 -17.42 -3.06 -19.65
C ASP A 72 -16.82 -4.44 -19.32
N GLY A 73 -16.53 -4.68 -18.04
CA GLY A 73 -16.00 -5.94 -17.55
C GLY A 73 -14.52 -6.17 -17.86
N TRP A 74 -14.18 -7.41 -18.21
CA TRP A 74 -12.82 -7.79 -18.59
C TRP A 74 -12.69 -7.73 -20.11
N ALA A 75 -11.62 -7.11 -20.58
CA ALA A 75 -11.29 -7.06 -21.99
C ALA A 75 -10.80 -8.41 -22.51
N ASN A 76 -11.10 -8.70 -23.77
CA ASN A 76 -10.63 -9.89 -24.47
C ASN A 76 -9.33 -9.64 -25.25
N ASP A 77 -8.82 -8.41 -25.24
CA ASP A 77 -7.65 -8.03 -26.02
C ASP A 77 -6.36 -8.33 -25.25
N ASP A 78 -5.35 -8.88 -25.94
CA ASP A 78 -4.05 -9.22 -25.37
C ASP A 78 -3.13 -8.01 -25.08
N VAL A 79 -3.60 -6.77 -25.33
CA VAL A 79 -2.77 -5.55 -25.25
C VAL A 79 -2.61 -5.10 -23.79
N ALA A 80 -1.88 -5.91 -23.03
CA ALA A 80 -1.28 -5.50 -21.76
C ALA A 80 -0.04 -4.67 -22.06
N ASP A 81 -0.20 -3.35 -22.22
CA ASP A 81 0.97 -2.48 -22.35
C ASP A 81 1.71 -2.43 -21.01
N LYS A 82 2.99 -2.82 -21.02
CA LYS A 82 3.85 -3.04 -19.84
C LYS A 82 4.09 -1.77 -19.04
N ASP A 83 3.85 -0.60 -19.63
CA ASP A 83 4.26 0.68 -19.07
C ASP A 83 3.11 1.51 -18.47
N GLY A 84 1.85 1.06 -18.55
CA GLY A 84 0.70 1.81 -17.98
C GLY A 84 0.54 3.25 -18.51
N LYS A 85 1.25 3.60 -19.60
CA LYS A 85 1.30 4.93 -20.21
C LYS A 85 0.31 5.10 -21.37
N ASN A 86 -0.29 4.01 -21.82
CA ASN A 86 -1.35 3.97 -22.83
C ASN A 86 -2.65 3.51 -22.15
N GLY A 87 -3.80 4.09 -22.53
CA GLY A 87 -5.08 3.65 -21.98
C GLY A 87 -5.32 2.19 -22.39
N THR A 88 -5.30 1.26 -21.43
CA THR A 88 -5.34 -0.18 -21.73
C THR A 88 -6.72 -0.75 -21.47
N SER A 89 -7.10 -1.74 -22.28
CA SER A 89 -8.19 -2.66 -21.96
C SER A 89 -7.71 -3.66 -20.88
N TYR A 90 -8.55 -3.95 -19.89
CA TYR A 90 -8.18 -4.79 -18.74
C TYR A 90 -8.41 -6.27 -19.05
N SER A 91 -7.41 -7.01 -19.53
CA SER A 91 -7.53 -8.46 -19.70
C SER A 91 -7.32 -9.20 -18.38
N LEU A 92 -8.24 -10.08 -17.98
CA LEU A 92 -8.17 -10.84 -16.73
C LEU A 92 -6.89 -11.69 -16.63
N PHE A 93 -6.45 -12.24 -17.77
CA PHE A 93 -5.29 -13.11 -17.88
C PHE A 93 -4.01 -12.37 -18.26
N ALA A 94 -4.03 -11.03 -18.27
CA ALA A 94 -2.82 -10.23 -18.44
C ALA A 94 -1.76 -10.67 -17.44
N THR A 95 -0.52 -10.79 -17.91
CA THR A 95 0.63 -11.15 -17.08
C THR A 95 1.56 -9.96 -16.91
N ASP A 96 2.24 -9.93 -15.78
CA ASP A 96 3.33 -9.03 -15.47
C ASP A 96 4.58 -9.89 -15.17
N SER A 97 5.76 -9.29 -15.10
CA SER A 97 7.00 -10.04 -14.86
C SER A 97 7.87 -9.44 -13.76
N ILE A 98 8.24 -10.28 -12.79
CA ILE A 98 9.19 -9.95 -11.72
C ILE A 98 10.38 -10.89 -11.90
N SER A 99 11.57 -10.33 -12.11
CA SER A 99 12.80 -11.12 -12.30
C SER A 99 12.68 -12.19 -13.40
N ASN A 100 12.04 -11.86 -14.53
CA ASN A 100 11.74 -12.76 -15.66
C ASN A 100 10.77 -13.92 -15.36
N ILE A 101 10.07 -13.89 -14.22
CA ILE A 101 9.00 -14.85 -13.91
C ILE A 101 7.67 -14.20 -14.28
N PRO A 102 6.90 -14.75 -15.24
CA PRO A 102 5.57 -14.27 -15.55
C PRO A 102 4.62 -14.62 -14.40
N PHE A 103 3.84 -13.63 -13.95
CA PHE A 103 2.78 -13.84 -12.99
C PHE A 103 1.51 -13.12 -13.47
N PRO A 104 0.32 -13.67 -13.23
CA PRO A 104 -0.90 -13.00 -13.64
C PRO A 104 -1.09 -11.69 -12.86
N LYS A 105 -1.56 -10.65 -13.55
CA LYS A 105 -1.65 -9.27 -13.03
C LYS A 105 -2.94 -9.05 -12.25
N TYR A 106 -4.07 -9.43 -12.84
CA TYR A 106 -5.40 -9.19 -12.24
C TYR A 106 -5.96 -10.42 -11.53
N TYR A 107 -5.70 -11.61 -12.06
CA TYR A 107 -6.03 -12.87 -11.44
C TYR A 107 -4.91 -13.31 -10.49
N GLN A 108 -5.19 -13.43 -9.20
CA GLN A 108 -4.20 -13.89 -8.22
C GLN A 108 -4.67 -15.15 -7.53
N THR A 109 -3.77 -16.08 -7.31
CA THR A 109 -4.02 -17.21 -6.41
C THR A 109 -3.47 -16.90 -5.03
N GLU A 110 -4.17 -17.38 -4.01
CA GLU A 110 -3.73 -17.40 -2.62
C GLU A 110 -2.35 -18.07 -2.53
N GLY A 111 -1.45 -17.49 -1.73
CA GLY A 111 -0.16 -18.11 -1.43
C GLY A 111 -0.34 -19.39 -0.63
N THR A 112 0.60 -20.32 -0.74
CA THR A 112 0.57 -21.57 0.02
C THR A 112 1.35 -21.42 1.32
N MET A 113 0.95 -22.14 2.36
CA MET A 113 1.73 -22.23 3.60
C MET A 113 3.15 -22.73 3.33
N SER A 114 3.32 -23.70 2.43
CA SER A 114 4.65 -24.20 2.02
C SER A 114 5.52 -23.10 1.41
N GLY A 115 4.97 -22.28 0.51
CA GLY A 115 5.69 -21.14 -0.07
C GLY A 115 6.01 -20.04 0.94
N LEU A 116 5.11 -19.76 1.89
CA LEU A 116 5.39 -18.85 3.01
C LEU A 116 6.51 -19.36 3.91
N LEU A 117 6.50 -20.66 4.24
CA LEU A 117 7.57 -21.29 5.05
C LEU A 117 8.92 -21.22 4.33
N MET A 118 8.96 -21.55 3.04
CA MET A 118 10.16 -21.39 2.21
C MET A 118 10.65 -19.93 2.19
N GLN A 119 9.73 -18.98 2.09
CA GLN A 119 10.04 -17.56 2.11
C GLN A 119 10.61 -17.09 3.45
N MET A 120 10.21 -17.67 4.59
CA MET A 120 10.78 -17.28 5.89
C MET A 120 12.30 -17.49 5.94
N ALA A 121 12.78 -18.63 5.44
CA ALA A 121 14.21 -18.92 5.38
C ALA A 121 14.96 -18.00 4.41
N THR A 122 14.44 -17.83 3.19
CA THR A 122 15.11 -17.01 2.17
C THR A 122 15.04 -15.52 2.47
N LYS A 123 13.94 -15.01 3.04
CA LYS A 123 13.81 -13.61 3.47
C LYS A 123 14.78 -13.28 4.61
N THR A 124 14.97 -14.22 5.55
CA THR A 124 15.99 -14.12 6.60
C THR A 124 17.38 -13.93 5.99
N TRP A 125 17.74 -14.76 5.00
CA TRP A 125 19.04 -14.69 4.34
C TRP A 125 19.24 -13.45 3.45
N ASN A 126 18.22 -13.07 2.70
CA ASN A 126 18.26 -11.90 1.83
C ASN A 126 18.38 -10.59 2.61
N GLN A 127 17.90 -10.56 3.86
CA GLN A 127 17.96 -9.40 4.75
C GLN A 127 19.06 -9.51 5.82
N ARG A 128 20.09 -10.33 5.58
CA ARG A 128 21.25 -10.43 6.47
C ARG A 128 21.94 -9.08 6.64
N THR A 129 22.48 -8.84 7.82
CA THR A 129 23.30 -7.66 8.15
C THR A 129 24.74 -7.91 7.74
N ASP A 130 25.48 -6.82 7.47
CA ASP A 130 26.91 -6.84 7.17
C ASP A 130 27.34 -7.86 6.11
N ALA A 131 26.57 -7.98 5.02
CA ALA A 131 26.82 -8.95 3.96
C ALA A 131 28.25 -8.92 3.38
N ALA A 132 28.92 -7.76 3.43
CA ALA A 132 30.30 -7.56 2.97
C ALA A 132 31.37 -8.16 3.90
N LEU A 133 31.02 -8.50 5.14
CA LEU A 133 31.94 -9.07 6.13
C LEU A 133 31.97 -10.60 6.14
N LEU A 134 31.06 -11.27 5.40
CA LEU A 134 31.05 -12.73 5.30
C LEU A 134 32.09 -13.22 4.30
N SER A 135 32.86 -14.26 4.68
CA SER A 135 33.74 -14.95 3.73
C SER A 135 32.93 -15.67 2.64
N THR A 136 33.56 -15.96 1.50
CA THR A 136 32.91 -16.70 0.40
C THR A 136 32.36 -18.04 0.86
N GLU A 137 33.08 -18.74 1.74
CA GLU A 137 32.67 -20.04 2.30
C GLU A 137 31.47 -19.88 3.25
N GLN A 138 31.52 -18.93 4.19
CA GLN A 138 30.40 -18.65 5.09
C GLN A 138 29.14 -18.26 4.30
N ASN A 139 29.31 -17.45 3.26
CA ASN A 139 28.22 -17.04 2.39
C ASN A 139 27.59 -18.24 1.66
N ALA A 140 28.40 -19.18 1.18
CA ALA A 140 27.91 -20.41 0.55
C ALA A 140 27.19 -21.32 1.55
N THR A 141 27.73 -21.54 2.75
CA THR A 141 27.10 -22.38 3.78
C THR A 141 25.77 -21.79 4.26
N CYS A 142 25.73 -20.49 4.54
CA CYS A 142 24.51 -19.83 5.01
C CYS A 142 23.45 -19.74 3.91
N ALA A 143 23.85 -19.50 2.66
CA ALA A 143 22.92 -19.59 1.52
C ALA A 143 22.35 -21.00 1.37
N ALA A 144 23.19 -22.05 1.46
CA ALA A 144 22.74 -23.43 1.40
C ALA A 144 21.76 -23.76 2.55
N ALA A 145 22.05 -23.31 3.77
CA ALA A 145 21.15 -23.48 4.91
C ALA A 145 19.78 -22.81 4.70
N SER A 146 19.75 -21.66 4.01
CA SER A 146 18.50 -20.98 3.67
C SER A 146 17.61 -21.80 2.73
N PHE A 147 18.21 -22.44 1.71
CA PHE A 147 17.47 -23.27 0.74
C PHE A 147 17.12 -24.66 1.31
N ALA A 148 17.96 -25.19 2.20
CA ALA A 148 17.65 -26.33 3.03
C ALA A 148 16.54 -26.03 4.06
N GLY A 149 16.00 -24.81 4.09
CA GLY A 149 14.84 -24.49 4.94
C GLY A 149 15.16 -24.51 6.43
N ASN A 150 16.39 -24.16 6.83
CA ASN A 150 16.73 -24.01 8.24
C ASN A 150 16.10 -22.72 8.75
N VAL A 151 15.24 -22.85 9.75
CA VAL A 151 14.43 -21.74 10.32
C VAL A 151 14.39 -21.77 11.83
N SER A 152 14.88 -22.86 12.46
CA SER A 152 14.85 -22.97 13.91
C SER A 152 15.82 -21.99 14.56
N THR A 153 15.34 -21.41 15.66
CA THR A 153 16.13 -20.53 16.55
C THR A 153 16.69 -21.30 17.74
N ASP A 154 16.23 -22.53 17.95
CA ASP A 154 16.80 -23.42 18.96
C ASP A 154 18.13 -23.96 18.45
N ALA A 155 19.22 -23.69 19.18
CA ALA A 155 20.56 -24.14 18.84
C ALA A 155 20.69 -25.67 18.75
N ASN A 156 19.83 -26.41 19.46
CA ASN A 156 19.84 -27.86 19.52
C ASN A 156 18.99 -28.53 18.43
N SER A 157 18.19 -27.76 17.69
CA SER A 157 17.39 -28.32 16.60
C SER A 157 18.29 -28.72 15.42
N PRO A 158 18.07 -29.89 14.81
CA PRO A 158 18.79 -30.27 13.58
C PRO A 158 18.53 -29.32 12.41
N ASN A 159 17.44 -28.53 12.49
CA ASN A 159 17.02 -27.57 11.47
C ASN A 159 17.37 -26.12 11.88
N ALA A 160 18.29 -25.95 12.82
CA ALA A 160 18.78 -24.64 13.25
C ALA A 160 19.71 -24.02 12.21
N TRP A 161 19.80 -22.68 12.23
CA TRP A 161 20.82 -21.99 11.44
C TRP A 161 22.23 -22.38 11.91
N PRO A 162 23.20 -22.56 10.99
CA PRO A 162 24.59 -22.76 11.36
C PRO A 162 25.11 -21.62 12.23
N VAL A 163 25.98 -21.92 13.21
CA VAL A 163 26.46 -20.95 14.21
C VAL A 163 27.07 -19.70 13.55
N GLN A 164 27.85 -19.90 12.49
CA GLN A 164 28.51 -18.82 11.72
C GLN A 164 27.55 -17.89 10.96
N CYS A 165 26.24 -18.21 10.90
CA CYS A 165 25.24 -17.37 10.26
C CYS A 165 24.46 -16.53 11.28
N ARG A 166 24.41 -16.96 12.56
CA ARG A 166 23.44 -16.48 13.55
C ARG A 166 23.63 -15.01 13.90
N ASP A 167 24.87 -14.54 13.95
CA ASP A 167 25.22 -13.15 14.25
C ASP A 167 24.83 -12.16 13.12
N LYS A 168 24.63 -12.66 11.90
CA LYS A 168 24.32 -11.86 10.71
C LYS A 168 22.88 -11.94 10.23
N ILE A 169 22.04 -12.73 10.88
CA ILE A 169 20.67 -12.94 10.44
C ILE A 169 19.66 -12.64 11.56
N VAL A 170 18.46 -12.27 11.13
CA VAL A 170 17.31 -12.13 12.02
C VAL A 170 16.18 -13.00 11.47
N PRO A 171 15.90 -14.16 12.09
CA PRO A 171 14.89 -15.10 11.61
C PRO A 171 13.49 -14.52 11.61
N TYR A 172 12.63 -15.03 10.71
CA TYR A 172 11.20 -14.78 10.70
C TYR A 172 10.44 -15.94 11.35
N LYS A 173 9.44 -15.62 12.19
CA LYS A 173 8.60 -16.61 12.88
C LYS A 173 7.11 -16.28 12.77
N LEU A 174 6.28 -17.32 12.78
CA LEU A 174 4.84 -17.21 13.01
C LEU A 174 4.57 -17.15 14.52
N ALA A 175 3.99 -16.06 14.99
CA ALA A 175 3.59 -15.90 16.37
C ALA A 175 2.22 -16.55 16.62
N ILE A 176 2.06 -17.26 17.74
CA ILE A 176 0.77 -17.78 18.20
C ILE A 176 0.54 -17.33 19.64
N ALA A 177 -0.66 -16.82 19.92
CA ALA A 177 -1.09 -16.41 21.26
C ALA A 177 -2.57 -16.78 21.49
N PRO A 178 -3.00 -17.07 22.72
CA PRO A 178 -2.18 -17.31 23.91
C PRO A 178 -1.45 -18.66 23.86
N ASP A 179 -0.47 -18.85 24.73
CA ASP A 179 0.23 -20.14 24.90
C ASP A 179 -0.55 -21.00 25.90
N ASN A 180 -1.38 -21.91 25.40
CA ASN A 180 -2.21 -22.80 26.20
C ASN A 180 -2.34 -24.17 25.52
N ASP A 181 -3.04 -25.10 26.18
CA ASP A 181 -3.21 -26.46 25.65
C ASP A 181 -3.92 -26.49 24.29
N PHE A 182 -4.88 -25.58 24.05
CA PHE A 182 -5.52 -25.45 22.74
C PHE A 182 -4.52 -25.05 21.65
N THR A 183 -3.71 -24.01 21.85
CA THR A 183 -2.81 -23.53 20.79
C THR A 183 -1.57 -24.41 20.60
N ARG A 184 -1.00 -24.91 21.71
CA ARG A 184 0.25 -25.68 21.69
C ARG A 184 0.02 -27.17 21.45
N LYS A 185 -0.87 -27.81 22.20
CA LYS A 185 -1.05 -29.28 22.15
C LYS A 185 -2.09 -29.69 21.10
N TYR A 186 -3.07 -28.87 20.82
CA TYR A 186 -4.13 -29.21 19.87
C TYR A 186 -3.91 -28.60 18.47
N PHE A 187 -3.95 -27.27 18.36
CA PHE A 187 -3.78 -26.55 17.09
C PHE A 187 -2.43 -26.79 16.44
N LEU A 188 -1.31 -26.46 17.11
CA LEU A 188 0.01 -26.60 16.51
C LEU A 188 0.38 -28.06 16.21
N GLN A 189 0.07 -29.00 17.12
CA GLN A 189 0.39 -30.42 16.87
C GLN A 189 -0.37 -30.95 15.64
N THR A 190 -1.65 -30.63 15.49
CA THR A 190 -2.43 -30.99 14.29
C THR A 190 -1.75 -30.46 13.04
N ILE A 191 -1.48 -29.15 13.00
CA ILE A 191 -1.00 -28.51 11.78
C ILE A 191 0.45 -28.91 11.48
N THR A 192 1.26 -29.22 12.49
CA THR A 192 2.61 -29.78 12.30
C THR A 192 2.58 -31.12 11.57
N LYS A 193 1.56 -31.95 11.80
CA LYS A 193 1.38 -33.20 11.03
C LYS A 193 1.02 -32.92 9.57
N TRP A 194 0.29 -31.85 9.30
CA TRP A 194 -0.08 -31.45 7.94
C TRP A 194 1.04 -30.74 7.18
N TYR A 195 1.93 -30.04 7.89
CA TYR A 195 3.06 -29.31 7.32
C TYR A 195 4.39 -29.82 7.90
N PRO A 196 4.77 -31.08 7.59
CA PRO A 196 6.07 -31.60 7.94
C PRO A 196 7.18 -30.94 7.12
N ARG A 197 8.43 -31.23 7.46
CA ARG A 197 9.58 -30.89 6.61
C ARG A 197 9.52 -31.72 5.32
N VAL A 198 9.52 -31.07 4.17
CA VAL A 198 9.40 -31.77 2.87
C VAL A 198 10.57 -31.42 1.94
N PRO A 199 11.45 -32.37 1.60
CA PRO A 199 12.48 -32.15 0.60
C PRO A 199 11.87 -32.11 -0.81
N LEU A 200 12.19 -31.06 -1.57
CA LEU A 200 11.70 -30.90 -2.95
C LEU A 200 12.59 -31.60 -3.98
N ASP A 201 13.85 -31.88 -3.63
CA ASP A 201 14.80 -32.61 -4.46
C ASP A 201 15.37 -33.84 -3.71
N PRO A 202 15.85 -34.87 -4.44
CA PRO A 202 16.43 -36.07 -3.82
C PRO A 202 17.65 -35.81 -2.92
N ASN A 203 18.40 -34.74 -3.19
CA ASN A 203 19.61 -34.39 -2.44
C ASN A 203 19.31 -33.49 -1.22
N GLN A 204 18.03 -33.19 -0.96
CA GLN A 204 17.58 -32.32 0.14
C GLN A 204 18.25 -30.94 0.16
N THR A 205 18.61 -30.43 -1.01
CA THR A 205 19.24 -29.12 -1.17
C THR A 205 18.22 -27.97 -1.22
N LEU A 206 16.96 -28.29 -1.53
CA LEU A 206 15.82 -27.40 -1.50
C LEU A 206 14.69 -28.07 -0.70
N VAL A 207 14.30 -27.46 0.42
CA VAL A 207 13.38 -28.09 1.39
C VAL A 207 12.34 -27.08 1.86
N VAL A 208 11.08 -27.52 1.95
CA VAL A 208 10.03 -26.79 2.67
C VAL A 208 10.26 -27.01 4.17
N PRO A 209 10.49 -25.93 4.97
CA PRO A 209 10.67 -26.06 6.41
C PRO A 209 9.45 -26.69 7.10
N ALA A 210 9.66 -27.40 8.20
CA ALA A 210 8.56 -27.80 9.07
C ALA A 210 7.92 -26.57 9.73
N LEU A 211 6.59 -26.59 9.88
CA LEU A 211 5.90 -25.53 10.61
C LEU A 211 6.35 -25.46 12.08
N ALA A 212 6.62 -26.60 12.72
CA ALA A 212 7.04 -26.65 14.12
C ALA A 212 8.30 -25.82 14.41
N ASP A 213 9.27 -25.81 13.49
CA ASP A 213 10.49 -25.02 13.62
C ASP A 213 10.28 -23.53 13.31
N SER A 214 9.12 -23.16 12.75
CA SER A 214 8.82 -21.82 12.24
C SER A 214 7.92 -20.99 13.17
N VAL A 215 7.50 -21.55 14.31
CA VAL A 215 6.54 -20.92 15.24
C VAL A 215 7.23 -20.41 16.50
N MET A 216 6.68 -19.35 17.08
CA MET A 216 6.98 -18.89 18.43
C MET A 216 5.68 -18.60 19.19
N PHE A 217 5.67 -18.86 20.49
CA PHE A 217 4.49 -18.68 21.35
C PHE A 217 4.63 -17.47 22.26
N PHE A 218 3.49 -16.84 22.55
CA PHE A 218 3.38 -15.78 23.54
C PHE A 218 2.31 -16.15 24.56
N LYS A 219 2.58 -15.86 25.83
CA LYS A 219 1.66 -16.14 26.94
C LYS A 219 0.24 -15.64 26.65
N ASP A 220 0.13 -14.40 26.20
CA ASP A 220 -1.11 -13.74 25.85
C ASP A 220 -0.86 -12.64 24.78
N GLU A 221 -1.94 -11.97 24.38
CA GLU A 221 -1.87 -10.88 23.43
C GLU A 221 -1.02 -9.69 23.93
N SER A 222 -1.03 -9.42 25.24
CA SER A 222 -0.28 -8.31 25.82
C SER A 222 1.23 -8.53 25.74
N ALA A 223 1.69 -9.78 25.96
CA ALA A 223 3.07 -10.18 25.82
C ALA A 223 3.54 -10.08 24.36
N LEU A 224 2.69 -10.46 23.40
CA LEU A 224 2.96 -10.26 21.97
C LEU A 224 3.13 -8.77 21.64
N ASN A 225 2.22 -7.91 22.12
CA ASN A 225 2.30 -6.47 21.88
C ASN A 225 3.56 -5.86 22.51
N ALA A 226 3.88 -6.22 23.75
CA ALA A 226 5.09 -5.78 24.44
C ALA A 226 6.36 -6.20 23.68
N TYR A 227 6.37 -7.41 23.12
CA TYR A 227 7.48 -7.91 22.31
C TYR A 227 7.69 -7.10 21.03
N VAL A 228 6.63 -6.86 20.26
CA VAL A 228 6.72 -6.13 18.98
C VAL A 228 7.09 -4.66 19.16
N ILE A 229 6.70 -4.04 20.28
CA ILE A 229 7.04 -2.65 20.62
C ILE A 229 8.44 -2.53 21.25
N SER A 230 9.02 -3.64 21.72
CA SER A 230 10.31 -3.63 22.40
C SER A 230 11.44 -3.09 21.51
N GLY A 231 12.38 -2.37 22.12
CA GLY A 231 13.55 -1.83 21.42
C GLY A 231 14.50 -2.91 20.87
N SER A 232 14.34 -4.17 21.28
CA SER A 232 15.11 -5.32 20.83
C SER A 232 14.45 -6.09 19.67
N TYR A 233 13.20 -5.78 19.33
CA TYR A 233 12.45 -6.48 18.29
C TYR A 233 13.18 -6.49 16.95
N GLY A 234 13.42 -7.69 16.40
CA GLY A 234 13.97 -7.87 15.06
C GLY A 234 15.41 -7.40 14.89
N LYS A 235 16.21 -7.33 15.98
CA LYS A 235 17.61 -6.88 15.95
C LYS A 235 18.64 -8.00 15.96
N GLY A 236 18.29 -9.19 16.44
CA GLY A 236 19.23 -10.30 16.53
C GLY A 236 18.56 -11.66 16.39
N PHE A 237 19.37 -12.72 16.45
CA PHE A 237 18.92 -14.11 16.29
C PHE A 237 17.88 -14.53 17.34
N ASP A 238 18.11 -14.16 18.60
CA ASP A 238 17.24 -14.49 19.73
C ASP A 238 15.99 -13.61 19.81
N THR A 239 15.91 -12.56 18.97
CA THR A 239 14.78 -11.64 18.88
C THR A 239 14.22 -11.63 17.45
N PRO A 240 13.65 -12.77 17.00
CA PRO A 240 13.18 -12.94 15.63
C PRO A 240 12.06 -11.96 15.27
N LYS A 241 11.95 -11.66 13.99
CA LYS A 241 10.85 -10.86 13.43
C LYS A 241 9.58 -11.71 13.39
N VAL A 242 8.45 -11.11 13.75
CA VAL A 242 7.13 -11.73 13.60
C VAL A 242 6.66 -11.50 12.17
N SER A 243 6.58 -12.57 11.37
CA SER A 243 6.07 -12.51 10.00
C SER A 243 4.55 -12.32 9.99
N ALA A 244 3.87 -13.02 10.88
CA ALA A 244 2.44 -12.94 11.13
C ALA A 244 2.18 -13.43 12.56
N ALA A 245 1.05 -13.03 13.14
CA ALA A 245 0.57 -13.55 14.42
C ALA A 245 -0.87 -14.05 14.29
N ILE A 246 -1.14 -15.22 14.85
CA ILE A 246 -2.50 -15.76 15.04
C ILE A 246 -2.84 -15.62 16.52
N VAL A 247 -3.79 -14.76 16.84
CA VAL A 247 -4.23 -14.48 18.21
C VAL A 247 -5.62 -15.05 18.39
N PHE A 248 -5.77 -16.10 19.19
CA PHE A 248 -7.07 -16.67 19.56
C PHE A 248 -7.64 -15.93 20.77
N THR A 249 -8.89 -15.50 20.69
CA THR A 249 -9.62 -14.83 21.78
C THR A 249 -10.64 -15.76 22.43
N THR A 250 -11.33 -16.57 21.62
CA THR A 250 -12.29 -17.57 22.08
C THR A 250 -11.91 -18.91 21.47
N VAL A 251 -11.87 -19.96 22.29
CA VAL A 251 -11.57 -21.33 21.89
C VAL A 251 -12.56 -22.29 22.57
N PRO A 252 -12.84 -23.47 21.99
CA PRO A 252 -13.71 -24.47 22.60
C PRO A 252 -13.19 -24.91 23.98
N SER A 253 -14.11 -25.09 24.94
CA SER A 253 -13.76 -25.56 26.29
C SER A 253 -13.32 -27.02 26.32
N THR A 254 -13.87 -27.83 25.40
CA THR A 254 -13.49 -29.24 25.19
C THR A 254 -12.76 -29.36 23.86
N LEU A 255 -11.56 -29.97 23.90
CA LEU A 255 -10.76 -30.24 22.71
C LEU A 255 -11.33 -31.46 21.97
N GLY A 256 -11.24 -31.48 20.63
CA GLY A 256 -11.79 -32.56 19.81
C GLY A 256 -13.28 -32.44 19.48
N THR A 257 -13.94 -31.35 19.90
CA THR A 257 -15.36 -31.11 19.65
C THR A 257 -15.58 -29.81 18.89
N VAL A 258 -16.69 -29.73 18.15
CA VAL A 258 -17.13 -28.50 17.49
C VAL A 258 -17.37 -27.40 18.53
N GLY A 259 -16.86 -26.20 18.27
CA GLY A 259 -17.11 -25.04 19.12
C GLY A 259 -16.67 -23.74 18.48
N ASP A 260 -16.97 -22.63 19.15
CA ASP A 260 -16.68 -21.30 18.66
C ASP A 260 -15.18 -21.00 18.72
N ILE A 261 -14.64 -20.54 17.59
CA ILE A 261 -13.25 -20.08 17.47
C ILE A 261 -13.28 -18.63 17.02
N GLN A 262 -12.84 -17.72 17.89
CA GLN A 262 -12.60 -16.33 17.53
C GLN A 262 -11.11 -16.07 17.51
N TYR A 263 -10.63 -15.45 16.43
CA TYR A 263 -9.22 -15.16 16.26
C TYR A 263 -9.00 -13.85 15.49
N SER A 264 -7.80 -13.31 15.63
CA SER A 264 -7.31 -12.15 14.89
C SER A 264 -5.98 -12.50 14.22
N LEU A 265 -5.85 -12.14 12.94
CA LEU A 265 -4.60 -12.23 12.20
C LEU A 265 -3.89 -10.87 12.24
N ARG A 266 -2.64 -10.84 12.72
CA ARG A 266 -1.82 -9.63 12.80
C ARG A 266 -0.63 -9.77 11.88
N LEU A 267 -0.57 -8.92 10.87
CA LEU A 267 0.56 -8.88 9.94
C LEU A 267 1.08 -7.44 9.79
N ASN A 268 2.27 -7.30 9.22
CA ASN A 268 2.90 -6.01 9.04
C ASN A 268 2.07 -5.12 8.07
N SER A 269 1.59 -3.99 8.57
CA SER A 269 0.85 -2.99 7.79
C SER A 269 1.56 -1.62 7.77
N THR A 270 2.88 -1.63 7.92
CA THR A 270 3.72 -0.41 7.88
C THR A 270 3.70 0.15 6.47
N LEU A 271 3.24 1.41 6.33
CA LEU A 271 3.16 2.07 5.02
C LEU A 271 4.55 2.43 4.51
N GLY A 272 4.74 2.30 3.20
CA GLY A 272 5.94 2.75 2.53
C GLY A 272 6.01 4.28 2.41
N ARG A 273 7.12 4.77 1.85
CA ARG A 273 7.30 6.19 1.55
C ARG A 273 6.17 6.69 0.64
N GLY A 274 5.62 7.86 0.95
CA GLY A 274 4.51 8.45 0.18
C GLY A 274 3.15 7.77 0.40
N GLY A 275 3.00 6.96 1.46
CA GLY A 275 1.73 6.26 1.75
C GLY A 275 1.49 5.02 0.90
N ALA A 276 2.53 4.52 0.20
CA ALA A 276 2.45 3.29 -0.57
C ALA A 276 2.00 2.13 0.32
N THR A 277 1.14 1.26 -0.24
CA THR A 277 0.62 0.08 0.44
C THR A 277 1.79 -0.78 0.96
N GLY A 278 1.85 -0.95 2.28
CA GLY A 278 2.84 -1.77 2.97
C GLY A 278 2.74 -3.26 2.64
N ASP A 279 3.37 -4.13 3.42
CA ASP A 279 3.30 -5.59 3.19
C ASP A 279 1.85 -6.07 3.08
N ILE A 280 0.98 -5.60 3.98
CA ILE A 280 -0.47 -5.83 3.94
C ILE A 280 -1.25 -4.51 4.13
N PRO A 281 -2.33 -4.26 3.38
CA PRO A 281 -3.17 -3.09 3.57
C PRO A 281 -3.80 -3.07 4.97
N ARG A 282 -4.08 -1.87 5.50
CA ARG A 282 -4.81 -1.75 6.76
C ARG A 282 -6.30 -2.01 6.54
N THR A 283 -6.96 -2.62 7.53
CA THR A 283 -8.40 -2.89 7.52
C THR A 283 -9.25 -1.67 7.87
N ASN A 284 -8.64 -0.58 8.36
CA ASN A 284 -9.32 0.66 8.76
C ASN A 284 -9.39 1.72 7.64
N LEU A 285 -9.06 1.36 6.39
CA LEU A 285 -9.15 2.25 5.24
C LEU A 285 -10.58 2.33 4.72
N LYS A 286 -10.94 3.45 4.06
CA LYS A 286 -12.22 3.54 3.36
C LYS A 286 -12.32 2.43 2.31
N ALA A 287 -13.44 1.73 2.30
CA ALA A 287 -13.64 0.51 1.51
C ALA A 287 -13.47 0.72 -0.01
N TYR A 288 -13.78 1.90 -0.53
CA TYR A 288 -13.61 2.23 -1.94
C TYR A 288 -13.50 3.74 -2.18
N ASN A 289 -12.89 4.12 -3.30
CA ASN A 289 -12.90 5.49 -3.82
C ASN A 289 -13.97 5.61 -4.92
N PRO A 290 -15.02 6.43 -4.75
CA PRO A 290 -16.10 6.55 -5.74
C PRO A 290 -15.64 7.15 -7.08
N LEU A 291 -14.50 7.84 -7.11
CA LEU A 291 -13.93 8.43 -8.32
C LEU A 291 -12.96 7.50 -9.06
N GLN A 292 -12.62 6.35 -8.46
CA GLN A 292 -11.71 5.40 -9.07
C GLN A 292 -12.43 4.65 -10.20
N ARG A 293 -11.93 4.80 -11.42
CA ARG A 293 -12.41 4.06 -12.60
C ARG A 293 -11.47 2.93 -13.01
N SER A 294 -10.16 3.11 -12.79
CA SER A 294 -9.16 2.10 -13.12
C SER A 294 -9.06 1.01 -12.07
N ILE A 295 -8.73 -0.21 -12.50
CA ILE A 295 -8.46 -1.33 -11.60
C ILE A 295 -7.10 -1.12 -10.93
N THR A 296 -7.09 -1.11 -9.60
CA THR A 296 -5.86 -1.11 -8.79
C THR A 296 -5.67 -2.49 -8.18
N THR A 297 -4.53 -3.11 -8.47
CA THR A 297 -4.26 -4.50 -8.04
C THR A 297 -3.58 -4.59 -6.67
N ASP A 298 -2.99 -3.50 -6.17
CA ASP A 298 -2.13 -3.49 -4.99
C ASP A 298 -2.74 -4.13 -3.73
N SER A 299 -3.98 -3.81 -3.38
CA SER A 299 -4.52 -4.20 -2.07
C SER A 299 -4.89 -5.67 -1.99
N TYR A 300 -5.71 -6.16 -2.92
CA TYR A 300 -6.16 -7.56 -2.88
C TYR A 300 -5.04 -8.55 -3.22
N THR A 301 -4.11 -8.17 -4.11
CA THR A 301 -2.93 -9.00 -4.42
C THR A 301 -2.07 -9.25 -3.17
N ARG A 302 -1.87 -8.22 -2.34
CA ARG A 302 -1.14 -8.34 -1.07
C ARG A 302 -1.88 -9.21 -0.05
N TYR A 303 -3.20 -9.08 0.07
CA TYR A 303 -3.97 -9.99 0.93
C TYR A 303 -3.86 -11.47 0.49
N ALA A 304 -3.85 -11.72 -0.82
CA ALA A 304 -3.72 -13.06 -1.37
C ALA A 304 -2.30 -13.64 -1.21
N LYS A 305 -1.26 -12.84 -1.43
CA LYS A 305 0.14 -13.33 -1.51
C LYS A 305 0.96 -13.20 -0.21
N SER A 306 0.67 -12.21 0.63
CA SER A 306 1.46 -11.93 1.85
C SER A 306 1.11 -12.87 3.01
N GLY A 307 0.17 -13.80 2.82
CA GLY A 307 -0.19 -14.86 3.76
C GLY A 307 -1.44 -14.62 4.60
N PHE A 308 -2.08 -13.44 4.54
CA PHE A 308 -3.30 -13.16 5.30
C PHE A 308 -4.40 -14.21 4.98
N MET A 309 -4.72 -14.39 3.70
CA MET A 309 -5.69 -15.41 3.29
C MET A 309 -5.20 -16.82 3.64
N THR A 310 -3.91 -17.11 3.43
CA THR A 310 -3.31 -18.40 3.76
C THR A 310 -3.50 -18.81 5.22
N TYR A 311 -3.25 -17.89 6.17
CA TYR A 311 -3.46 -18.15 7.60
C TYR A 311 -4.95 -18.22 7.96
N GLN A 312 -5.81 -17.45 7.28
CA GLN A 312 -7.25 -17.53 7.45
C GLN A 312 -7.78 -18.91 7.00
N THR A 313 -7.36 -19.37 5.83
CA THR A 313 -7.64 -20.69 5.27
C THR A 313 -7.08 -21.79 6.18
N LEU A 314 -5.89 -21.61 6.75
CA LEU A 314 -5.29 -22.55 7.69
C LEU A 314 -6.17 -22.77 8.93
N VAL A 315 -6.60 -21.69 9.59
CA VAL A 315 -7.48 -21.76 10.75
C VAL A 315 -8.85 -22.33 10.36
N THR A 316 -9.35 -21.98 9.18
CA THR A 316 -10.61 -22.52 8.64
C THR A 316 -10.53 -24.03 8.40
N ARG A 317 -9.44 -24.53 7.81
CA ARG A 317 -9.18 -25.96 7.62
C ARG A 317 -9.14 -26.70 8.94
N PHE A 318 -8.44 -26.14 9.93
CA PHE A 318 -8.42 -26.69 11.28
C PHE A 318 -9.82 -26.76 11.90
N ALA A 319 -10.57 -25.66 11.84
CA ALA A 319 -11.92 -25.57 12.41
C ALA A 319 -12.91 -26.55 11.75
N LEU A 320 -12.86 -26.71 10.43
CA LEU A 320 -13.73 -27.64 9.69
C LEU A 320 -13.34 -29.10 9.88
N CYS A 321 -12.04 -29.38 10.05
CA CYS A 321 -11.53 -30.72 10.28
C CYS A 321 -11.97 -31.29 11.63
N VAL A 322 -12.01 -30.43 12.65
CA VAL A 322 -12.22 -30.81 14.06
C VAL A 322 -11.31 -32.00 14.42
N PRO A 323 -9.99 -31.77 14.57
CA PRO A 323 -9.04 -32.85 14.75
C PRO A 323 -9.36 -33.74 15.94
N ASP A 324 -9.03 -35.02 15.85
CA ASP A 324 -9.17 -35.95 16.95
C ASP A 324 -8.36 -35.49 18.18
N TRP A 325 -8.89 -35.76 19.37
CA TRP A 325 -8.21 -35.43 20.62
C TRP A 325 -8.27 -36.62 21.58
N ASP A 326 -7.11 -37.09 22.00
CA ASP A 326 -6.99 -38.07 23.08
C ASP A 326 -6.70 -37.35 24.40
N ALA A 327 -7.70 -37.33 25.28
CA ALA A 327 -7.59 -36.72 26.59
C ALA A 327 -6.59 -37.44 27.52
N GLN A 328 -6.31 -38.74 27.31
CA GLN A 328 -5.39 -39.49 28.16
C GLN A 328 -3.93 -39.14 27.87
N SER A 329 -3.54 -39.12 26.59
CA SER A 329 -2.19 -38.74 26.16
C SER A 329 -2.00 -37.23 25.98
N SER A 330 -3.07 -36.43 26.07
CA SER A 330 -3.07 -35.00 25.76
C SER A 330 -2.46 -34.71 24.37
N SER A 331 -2.84 -35.53 23.40
CA SER A 331 -2.28 -35.50 22.05
C SER A 331 -3.36 -35.66 20.98
N THR A 332 -2.98 -35.36 19.73
CA THR A 332 -3.82 -35.52 18.54
C THR A 332 -3.07 -36.31 17.49
N SER A 333 -3.78 -37.20 16.78
CA SER A 333 -3.21 -37.90 15.62
C SER A 333 -3.10 -36.99 14.40
N GLY A 334 -3.82 -35.86 14.39
CA GLY A 334 -3.91 -34.93 13.26
C GLY A 334 -4.94 -35.35 12.20
N ASN A 335 -5.75 -36.35 12.50
CA ASN A 335 -6.82 -36.82 11.64
C ASN A 335 -8.09 -36.03 11.92
N CYS A 336 -8.90 -35.84 10.89
CA CYS A 336 -10.17 -35.15 11.03
C CYS A 336 -11.24 -36.09 11.53
N THR A 337 -12.05 -35.63 12.50
CA THR A 337 -13.26 -36.35 12.91
C THR A 337 -14.40 -36.17 11.90
N GLN A 338 -14.32 -35.12 11.07
CA GLN A 338 -15.29 -34.83 10.02
C GLN A 338 -14.84 -35.46 8.70
N ASP A 339 -15.42 -36.61 8.32
CA ASP A 339 -15.03 -37.33 7.08
C ASP A 339 -15.16 -36.49 5.80
N LYS A 340 -16.11 -35.54 5.77
CA LYS A 340 -16.33 -34.65 4.61
C LYS A 340 -15.34 -33.49 4.52
N SER A 341 -14.50 -33.26 5.53
CA SER A 341 -13.50 -32.19 5.51
C SER A 341 -12.25 -32.57 4.72
N VAL A 342 -12.06 -33.86 4.40
CA VAL A 342 -10.85 -34.40 3.76
C VAL A 342 -11.18 -34.98 2.40
N MET A 343 -10.46 -34.56 1.36
CA MET A 343 -10.51 -35.24 0.06
C MET A 343 -9.83 -36.61 0.13
N ALA A 344 -10.44 -37.62 -0.48
CA ALA A 344 -9.75 -38.87 -0.76
C ALA A 344 -8.50 -38.61 -1.63
N GLY A 345 -7.35 -39.13 -1.18
CA GLY A 345 -6.06 -38.92 -1.83
C GLY A 345 -5.79 -39.93 -2.93
N ASN A 346 -5.45 -39.45 -4.12
CA ASN A 346 -4.80 -40.26 -5.15
C ASN A 346 -3.69 -39.46 -5.85
N VAL A 347 -2.78 -40.17 -6.54
CA VAL A 347 -1.60 -39.55 -7.17
C VAL A 347 -2.00 -38.46 -8.18
N VAL A 348 -3.08 -38.66 -8.94
CA VAL A 348 -3.55 -37.71 -9.96
C VAL A 348 -4.10 -36.44 -9.32
N SER A 349 -4.91 -36.56 -8.28
CA SER A 349 -5.47 -35.44 -7.52
C SER A 349 -4.38 -34.67 -6.79
N ASP A 350 -3.37 -35.37 -6.26
CA ASP A 350 -2.26 -34.74 -5.56
C ASP A 350 -1.39 -33.93 -6.51
N ILE A 351 -1.05 -34.50 -7.68
CA ILE A 351 -0.33 -33.78 -8.73
C ILE A 351 -1.12 -32.53 -9.12
N LYS A 352 -2.43 -32.64 -9.33
CA LYS A 352 -3.29 -31.50 -9.68
C LYS A 352 -3.32 -30.44 -8.58
N LEU A 353 -3.46 -30.82 -7.32
CA LEU A 353 -3.50 -29.88 -6.19
C LEU A 353 -2.18 -29.13 -6.04
N VAL A 354 -1.07 -29.88 -6.03
CA VAL A 354 0.26 -29.30 -5.84
C VAL A 354 0.64 -28.44 -7.04
N SER A 355 0.38 -28.87 -8.27
CA SER A 355 0.68 -28.05 -9.46
C SER A 355 -0.17 -26.78 -9.50
N THR A 356 -1.47 -26.87 -9.24
CA THR A 356 -2.39 -25.70 -9.30
C THR A 356 -2.06 -24.64 -8.26
N GLN A 357 -1.52 -25.03 -7.10
CA GLN A 357 -1.25 -24.11 -6.00
C GLN A 357 0.22 -23.73 -5.88
N LEU A 358 1.11 -24.71 -5.74
CA LEU A 358 2.52 -24.45 -5.45
C LEU A 358 3.24 -23.84 -6.66
N GLN A 359 2.87 -24.23 -7.88
CA GLN A 359 3.45 -23.63 -9.10
C GLN A 359 2.84 -22.26 -9.42
N ALA A 360 1.69 -21.91 -8.84
CA ALA A 360 1.08 -20.58 -8.94
C ALA A 360 1.52 -19.66 -7.78
N ASP A 361 2.16 -20.20 -6.74
CA ASP A 361 2.62 -19.46 -5.57
C ASP A 361 3.90 -18.67 -5.88
N VAL A 362 3.75 -17.35 -5.94
CA VAL A 362 4.85 -16.42 -6.18
C VAL A 362 5.98 -16.55 -5.15
N ASN A 363 5.66 -16.84 -3.87
CA ASN A 363 6.67 -16.97 -2.83
C ASN A 363 7.54 -18.22 -3.04
N ALA A 364 6.91 -19.32 -3.47
CA ALA A 364 7.61 -20.55 -3.83
C ALA A 364 8.46 -20.35 -5.10
N LEU A 365 7.89 -19.74 -6.14
CA LEU A 365 8.59 -19.45 -7.41
C LEU A 365 9.80 -18.55 -7.21
N LEU A 366 9.68 -17.47 -6.43
CA LEU A 366 10.80 -16.57 -6.12
C LEU A 366 11.89 -17.28 -5.32
N THR A 367 11.53 -18.15 -4.38
CA THR A 367 12.49 -18.96 -3.62
C THR A 367 13.24 -19.94 -4.54
N VAL A 368 12.52 -20.62 -5.43
CA VAL A 368 13.11 -21.52 -6.43
C VAL A 368 14.03 -20.75 -7.40
N ALA A 369 13.61 -19.59 -7.88
CA ALA A 369 14.45 -18.76 -8.75
C ALA A 369 15.73 -18.28 -8.05
N ALA A 370 15.63 -17.90 -6.77
CA ALA A 370 16.80 -17.56 -5.96
C ALA A 370 17.72 -18.77 -5.77
N TYR A 371 17.17 -19.96 -5.54
CA TYR A 371 17.92 -21.21 -5.44
C TYR A 371 18.66 -21.54 -6.74
N MET A 372 17.97 -21.50 -7.89
CA MET A 372 18.57 -21.79 -9.19
C MET A 372 19.69 -20.80 -9.52
N LYS A 373 19.50 -19.52 -9.21
CA LYS A 373 20.52 -18.48 -9.38
C LYS A 373 21.72 -18.69 -8.46
N ALA A 374 21.51 -19.03 -7.20
CA ALA A 374 22.58 -19.18 -6.22
C ALA A 374 23.40 -20.47 -6.42
N THR A 375 22.74 -21.57 -6.80
CA THR A 375 23.38 -22.89 -6.90
C THR A 375 23.75 -23.29 -8.33
N GLN A 376 23.27 -22.55 -9.34
CA GLN A 376 23.39 -22.90 -10.77
C GLN A 376 22.77 -24.27 -11.12
N LYS A 377 21.92 -24.82 -10.23
CA LYS A 377 21.19 -26.07 -10.46
C LYS A 377 19.78 -25.75 -10.93
N GLN A 378 19.34 -26.39 -12.01
CA GLN A 378 17.96 -26.27 -12.49
C GLN A 378 17.02 -27.06 -11.56
N PHE A 379 15.83 -26.52 -11.33
CA PHE A 379 14.78 -27.17 -10.56
C PHE A 379 13.44 -27.09 -11.29
N ASN A 380 12.70 -28.20 -11.29
CA ASN A 380 11.35 -28.25 -11.85
C ASN A 380 10.42 -28.91 -10.82
N PHE A 381 9.29 -28.27 -10.54
CA PHE A 381 8.27 -28.81 -9.62
C PHE A 381 7.71 -30.17 -10.07
N ASN A 382 7.77 -30.49 -11.36
CA ASN A 382 7.33 -31.80 -11.86
C ASN A 382 8.31 -32.94 -11.51
N ALA A 383 9.53 -32.61 -11.07
CA ALA A 383 10.55 -33.58 -10.67
C ALA A 383 10.57 -33.87 -9.15
N VAL A 384 9.59 -33.34 -8.40
CA VAL A 384 9.47 -33.57 -6.95
C VAL A 384 9.21 -35.07 -6.67
N PRO A 385 9.92 -35.70 -5.71
CA PRO A 385 9.69 -37.10 -5.35
C PRO A 385 8.24 -37.39 -4.96
N LEU A 386 7.74 -38.59 -5.28
CA LEU A 386 6.34 -38.97 -5.00
C LEU A 386 5.97 -38.93 -3.51
N SER A 387 6.91 -39.28 -2.63
CA SER A 387 6.73 -39.17 -1.17
C SER A 387 6.59 -37.73 -0.68
N SER A 388 7.34 -36.81 -1.31
CA SER A 388 7.23 -35.37 -1.02
C SER A 388 5.95 -34.78 -1.58
N LEU A 389 5.50 -35.27 -2.74
CA LEU A 389 4.27 -34.84 -3.38
C LEU A 389 3.03 -35.17 -2.54
N SER A 390 2.96 -36.37 -1.95
CA SER A 390 1.85 -36.74 -1.06
C SER A 390 1.84 -35.92 0.23
N ALA A 391 3.01 -35.62 0.79
CA ALA A 391 3.14 -34.74 1.96
C ALA A 391 2.70 -33.29 1.67
N LEU A 392 3.02 -32.75 0.48
CA LEU A 392 2.57 -31.42 0.05
C LEU A 392 1.06 -31.38 -0.25
N ALA A 393 0.51 -32.48 -0.75
CA ALA A 393 -0.92 -32.57 -1.06
C ALA A 393 -1.79 -32.74 0.19
N ALA A 394 -1.29 -33.40 1.25
CA ALA A 394 -2.03 -33.66 2.48
C ALA A 394 -2.80 -32.43 3.05
N PRO A 395 -2.16 -31.25 3.25
CA PRO A 395 -2.88 -30.05 3.70
C PRO A 395 -3.83 -29.45 2.64
N LEU A 396 -3.58 -29.69 1.35
CA LEU A 396 -4.39 -29.17 0.25
C LEU A 396 -5.67 -29.99 0.03
N ARG A 397 -5.73 -31.22 0.56
CA ARG A 397 -6.93 -32.06 0.57
C ARG A 397 -7.97 -31.59 1.59
N GLN A 398 -7.55 -30.79 2.58
CA GLN A 398 -8.42 -30.26 3.62
C GLN A 398 -9.30 -29.13 3.09
N MET A 399 -10.58 -29.15 3.47
CA MET A 399 -11.56 -28.12 3.10
C MET A 399 -11.31 -26.81 3.89
N PRO A 400 -11.36 -25.62 3.26
CA PRO A 400 -11.59 -25.38 1.85
C PRO A 400 -10.38 -25.77 1.00
N GLN A 401 -10.67 -26.53 -0.06
CA GLN A 401 -9.68 -26.93 -1.03
C GLN A 401 -9.38 -25.77 -1.97
N PRO A 402 -8.15 -25.69 -2.49
CA PRO A 402 -7.76 -24.61 -3.39
C PRO A 402 -8.41 -24.68 -4.77
N VAL A 403 -8.94 -25.84 -5.16
CA VAL A 403 -9.52 -26.06 -6.49
C VAL A 403 -10.85 -25.29 -6.60
N GLY A 404 -10.82 -24.18 -7.35
CA GLY A 404 -11.99 -23.34 -7.63
C GLY A 404 -12.27 -22.22 -6.61
N GLY A 405 -11.52 -22.15 -5.49
CA GLY A 405 -11.75 -21.16 -4.43
C GLY A 405 -10.55 -20.31 -4.01
N ALA A 406 -9.33 -20.66 -4.43
CA ALA A 406 -8.12 -19.93 -4.04
C ALA A 406 -7.81 -18.69 -4.89
N ALA A 407 -8.69 -18.32 -5.82
CA ALA A 407 -8.45 -17.21 -6.75
C ALA A 407 -9.14 -15.93 -6.29
N VAL A 408 -8.44 -14.82 -6.43
CA VAL A 408 -8.89 -13.46 -6.12
C VAL A 408 -8.62 -12.58 -7.31
N PHE A 409 -9.64 -11.86 -7.76
CA PHE A 409 -9.55 -10.87 -8.83
C PHE A 409 -10.48 -9.71 -8.51
N ALA A 410 -10.22 -8.56 -9.13
CA ALA A 410 -11.05 -7.37 -8.94
C ALA A 410 -12.48 -7.61 -9.47
N PHE A 411 -13.44 -6.85 -8.95
CA PHE A 411 -14.78 -6.86 -9.55
C PHE A 411 -14.74 -6.27 -10.97
N PRO A 412 -15.62 -6.74 -11.88
CA PRO A 412 -15.81 -6.14 -13.19
C PRO A 412 -16.07 -4.63 -13.08
N ILE A 413 -15.54 -3.87 -14.02
CA ILE A 413 -15.69 -2.41 -14.07
C ILE A 413 -16.68 -1.98 -15.14
N GLN A 414 -17.19 -0.76 -15.02
CA GLN A 414 -17.95 -0.10 -16.09
C GLN A 414 -16.99 0.52 -17.11
N SER A 415 -17.47 0.64 -18.34
CA SER A 415 -16.77 1.25 -19.45
C SER A 415 -16.46 2.71 -19.18
N PHE A 416 -15.26 3.14 -19.56
CA PHE A 416 -14.85 4.52 -19.43
C PHE A 416 -13.80 4.87 -20.49
N THR A 417 -13.75 6.15 -20.85
CA THR A 417 -12.70 6.68 -21.71
C THR A 417 -11.46 7.00 -20.87
N SER A 418 -10.35 6.35 -21.18
CA SER A 418 -9.04 6.61 -20.61
C SER A 418 -8.26 7.56 -21.51
N SER A 419 -7.90 8.73 -20.98
CA SER A 419 -7.00 9.69 -21.63
C SER A 419 -5.57 9.57 -21.07
N PRO A 420 -4.67 8.78 -21.71
CA PRO A 420 -3.31 8.59 -21.21
C PRO A 420 -2.50 9.88 -21.04
N PHE A 421 -2.82 10.95 -21.79
CA PHE A 421 -2.23 12.27 -21.63
C PHE A 421 -2.19 12.75 -20.17
N PHE A 422 -3.33 12.69 -19.48
CA PHE A 422 -3.44 13.22 -18.12
C PHE A 422 -2.64 12.38 -17.12
N ASN A 423 -2.47 11.08 -17.37
CA ASN A 423 -1.61 10.22 -16.55
C ASN A 423 -0.14 10.61 -16.66
N GLN A 424 0.30 11.04 -17.85
CA GLN A 424 1.69 11.46 -18.09
C GLN A 424 1.98 12.86 -17.54
N VAL A 425 1.00 13.78 -17.61
CA VAL A 425 1.20 15.19 -17.22
C VAL A 425 0.84 15.45 -15.76
N LYS A 426 0.17 14.53 -15.04
CA LYS A 426 -0.34 14.76 -13.66
C LYS A 426 0.66 15.39 -12.69
N ASP A 427 1.93 14.96 -12.73
CA ASP A 427 2.96 15.41 -11.79
C ASP A 427 3.50 16.80 -12.14
N PHE A 428 3.38 17.20 -13.42
CA PHE A 428 3.83 18.49 -13.94
C PHE A 428 2.69 19.50 -14.10
N PHE A 429 1.44 19.04 -14.07
CA PHE A 429 0.26 19.86 -14.30
C PHE A 429 0.27 21.11 -13.41
N GLY A 430 0.45 20.92 -12.09
CA GLY A 430 0.53 22.03 -11.14
C GLY A 430 1.73 22.97 -11.39
N LEU A 431 2.87 22.41 -11.80
CA LEU A 431 4.07 23.21 -12.11
C LEU A 431 3.83 24.13 -13.32
N VAL A 432 3.18 23.63 -14.37
CA VAL A 432 2.83 24.41 -15.56
C VAL A 432 1.95 25.59 -15.17
N PHE A 433 0.93 25.38 -14.33
CA PHE A 433 0.10 26.45 -13.80
C PHE A 433 0.90 27.47 -13.00
N VAL A 434 1.80 27.05 -12.10
CA VAL A 434 2.63 27.98 -11.33
C VAL A 434 3.55 28.82 -12.23
N ILE A 435 4.24 28.18 -13.18
CA ILE A 435 5.13 28.88 -14.14
C ILE A 435 4.33 29.88 -14.98
N SER A 436 3.11 29.52 -15.37
CA SER A 436 2.24 30.39 -16.17
C SER A 436 1.93 31.73 -15.48
N TYR A 437 1.76 31.73 -14.16
CA TYR A 437 1.44 32.91 -13.38
C TYR A 437 2.68 33.64 -12.85
N LEU A 438 3.88 33.09 -13.01
CA LEU A 438 5.12 33.66 -12.48
C LEU A 438 5.44 35.04 -13.08
N HIS A 439 5.17 35.22 -14.39
CA HIS A 439 5.29 36.53 -15.03
C HIS A 439 4.32 37.56 -14.44
N ALA A 440 3.07 37.16 -14.19
CA ALA A 440 2.08 38.05 -13.60
C ALA A 440 2.44 38.46 -12.16
N LEU A 441 2.93 37.52 -11.35
CA LEU A 441 3.44 37.80 -10.01
C LEU A 441 4.63 38.77 -10.04
N SER A 442 5.59 38.56 -10.95
CA SER A 442 6.73 39.46 -11.15
C SER A 442 6.26 40.88 -11.51
N SER A 443 5.28 40.99 -12.41
CA SER A 443 4.73 42.29 -12.80
C SER A 443 4.04 43.03 -11.65
N VAL A 444 3.26 42.33 -10.81
CA VAL A 444 2.66 42.90 -9.57
C VAL A 444 3.77 43.44 -8.67
N LEU A 445 4.80 42.63 -8.45
CA LEU A 445 5.90 42.97 -7.55
C LEU A 445 6.69 44.18 -8.04
N VAL A 446 7.02 44.23 -9.33
CA VAL A 446 7.68 45.40 -9.95
C VAL A 446 6.81 46.64 -9.79
N ALA A 447 5.50 46.58 -10.05
CA ALA A 447 4.61 47.73 -9.90
C ALA A 447 4.60 48.28 -8.45
N LEU A 448 4.54 47.39 -7.46
CA LEU A 448 4.57 47.76 -6.04
C LEU A 448 5.95 48.30 -5.60
N ILE A 449 7.04 47.73 -6.12
CA ILE A 449 8.41 48.21 -5.84
C ILE A 449 8.63 49.57 -6.47
N THR A 450 8.27 49.77 -7.74
CA THR A 450 8.43 51.07 -8.41
C THR A 450 7.62 52.16 -7.70
N GLU A 451 6.42 51.85 -7.21
CA GLU A 451 5.62 52.78 -6.39
C GLU A 451 6.30 53.13 -5.05
N LYS A 452 7.07 52.20 -4.49
CA LYS A 452 7.87 52.40 -3.27
C LYS A 452 9.15 53.20 -3.55
N GLU A 453 9.90 52.84 -4.59
CA GLU A 453 11.17 53.47 -4.98
C GLU A 453 10.99 54.92 -5.42
N THR A 454 9.94 55.20 -6.20
CA THR A 454 9.58 56.57 -6.60
C THR A 454 9.02 57.41 -5.46
N LYS A 455 8.85 56.83 -4.26
CA LYS A 455 8.18 57.42 -3.09
C LYS A 455 6.74 57.89 -3.38
N ALA A 456 6.14 57.43 -4.49
CA ALA A 456 4.77 57.75 -4.85
C ALA A 456 3.76 57.25 -3.80
N ARG A 457 4.04 56.12 -3.16
CA ARG A 457 3.24 55.63 -2.01
C ARG A 457 3.19 56.65 -0.87
N GLU A 458 4.34 57.17 -0.45
CA GLU A 458 4.44 58.11 0.66
C GLU A 458 3.84 59.48 0.29
N LEU A 459 4.02 59.92 -0.96
CA LEU A 459 3.35 61.12 -1.48
C LEU A 459 1.83 61.02 -1.38
N MET A 460 1.23 59.88 -1.75
CA MET A 460 -0.22 59.69 -1.62
C MET A 460 -0.70 59.66 -0.16
N LYS A 461 0.11 59.13 0.77
CA LYS A 461 -0.17 59.18 2.21
C LYS A 461 -0.19 60.62 2.71
N ILE A 462 0.77 61.44 2.32
CA ILE A 462 0.83 62.89 2.65
C ILE A 462 -0.39 63.63 2.09
N LEU A 463 -0.86 63.25 0.89
CA LEU A 463 -2.08 63.79 0.26
C LEU A 463 -3.40 63.32 0.94
N GLY A 464 -3.31 62.57 2.04
CA GLY A 464 -4.46 62.14 2.84
C GLY A 464 -5.13 60.85 2.37
N VAL A 465 -4.46 60.06 1.51
CA VAL A 465 -4.97 58.74 1.08
C VAL A 465 -4.60 57.68 2.13
N HIS A 466 -5.60 56.97 2.64
CA HIS A 466 -5.40 55.90 3.60
C HIS A 466 -4.68 54.69 2.97
N GLU A 467 -3.75 54.07 3.68
CA GLU A 467 -2.91 52.97 3.17
C GLU A 467 -3.73 51.76 2.71
N SER A 468 -4.81 51.44 3.42
CA SER A 468 -5.71 50.35 3.02
C SER A 468 -6.37 50.58 1.66
N ALA A 469 -6.66 51.84 1.29
CA ALA A 469 -7.25 52.17 -0.01
C ALA A 469 -6.25 51.96 -1.16
N ILE A 470 -4.96 52.23 -0.93
CA ILE A 470 -3.88 52.00 -1.89
C ILE A 470 -3.73 50.50 -2.16
N VAL A 471 -3.63 49.69 -1.09
CA VAL A 471 -3.50 48.24 -1.19
C VAL A 471 -4.74 47.62 -1.85
N LEU A 472 -5.94 48.02 -1.41
CA LEU A 472 -7.21 47.54 -1.97
C LEU A 472 -7.34 47.85 -3.47
N SER A 473 -6.87 49.03 -3.92
CA SER A 473 -6.91 49.39 -5.34
C SER A 473 -6.09 48.44 -6.21
N TRP A 474 -4.92 48.01 -5.74
CA TRP A 474 -4.07 47.04 -6.44
C TRP A 474 -4.68 45.64 -6.44
N TYR A 475 -5.25 45.21 -5.29
CA TYR A 475 -5.99 43.94 -5.21
C TYR A 475 -7.15 43.88 -6.20
N ILE A 476 -7.95 44.94 -6.30
CA ILE A 476 -9.07 44.99 -7.26
C ILE A 476 -8.54 44.97 -8.70
N THR A 477 -7.49 45.74 -8.99
CA THR A 477 -6.93 45.82 -10.35
C THR A 477 -6.40 44.46 -10.82
N TYR A 478 -5.55 43.82 -10.02
CA TYR A 478 -5.00 42.51 -10.37
C TYR A 478 -6.01 41.38 -10.21
N GLY A 479 -6.96 41.50 -9.30
CA GLY A 479 -8.09 40.57 -9.19
C GLY A 479 -8.89 40.51 -10.49
N LEU A 480 -9.19 41.67 -11.09
CA LEU A 480 -9.84 41.72 -12.41
C LEU A 480 -8.97 41.10 -13.51
N VAL A 481 -7.67 41.39 -13.54
CA VAL A 481 -6.74 40.79 -14.51
C VAL A 481 -6.73 39.26 -14.39
N PHE A 482 -6.60 38.71 -13.18
CA PHE A 482 -6.60 37.27 -12.96
C PHE A 482 -7.96 36.63 -13.26
N ILE A 483 -9.08 37.29 -12.97
CA ILE A 483 -10.41 36.81 -13.36
C ILE A 483 -10.53 36.74 -14.89
N THR A 484 -10.07 37.76 -15.62
CA THR A 484 -10.11 37.73 -17.09
C THR A 484 -9.23 36.62 -17.66
N ALA A 485 -8.02 36.44 -17.11
CA ALA A 485 -7.14 35.35 -17.51
C ALA A 485 -7.77 33.97 -17.23
N ALA A 486 -8.39 33.78 -16.06
CA ALA A 486 -9.05 32.54 -15.69
C ALA A 486 -10.26 32.22 -16.58
N ILE A 487 -11.09 33.22 -16.92
CA ILE A 487 -12.21 33.04 -17.86
C ILE A 487 -11.68 32.63 -19.24
N LEU A 488 -10.64 33.30 -19.73
CA LEU A 488 -10.03 32.93 -21.02
C LEU A 488 -9.44 31.53 -21.00
N GLN A 489 -8.78 31.12 -19.91
CA GLN A 489 -8.26 29.76 -19.74
C GLN A 489 -9.35 28.69 -19.62
N ALA A 490 -10.54 29.03 -19.11
CA ALA A 490 -11.64 28.07 -18.98
C ALA A 490 -12.39 27.87 -20.31
N VAL A 491 -12.35 28.87 -21.20
CA VAL A 491 -12.95 28.80 -22.54
C VAL A 491 -11.99 28.20 -23.57
N ALA A 492 -10.70 28.44 -23.42
CA ALA A 492 -9.62 27.86 -24.23
C ALA A 492 -9.43 26.38 -23.92
#